data_AF-A0AA35VU46-F1
#
_entry.id   AF-A0AA35VU46-F1
#
_cell.length_a   1.000
_cell.length_b   1.000
_cell.length_c   1.000
_cell.angle_alpha   90.00
_cell.angle_beta   90.00
_cell.angle_gamma   90.00
#
_symmetry.space_group_name_H-M   'P 1'
#
loop_
_entity.id
_entity.type
_entity.pdbx_description
1 polymer ?
#
loop_
_entity_poly.entity_id
_entity_poly.type
_entity_poly.pdbx_seq_one_letter_code
_entity_poly.pdbx_strand_id
1 'polypeptide(L)'
;MCATSRGRRRRRDLRDEVAKLRSGDFIGANVTIPHKESVIALLDEVDPLAQSIGAVNTIVKSAGRLVGHNTDAHGFMRELKEDGGFEPTGKRVLLLGAGGAARAAAFALCREGVASITIANRNVSRAEALANALHNDAVSVFAAVLDNTTLETVALESDLIVNCTSVGTRHGDTEGQTPLSGGIISHEAVVMDMVYNPQNTPFLFGARSAGATALGGLPMLIYQGASAFEMWTGREAPIDTMFAAANVALLKMD
;
A
#
# COMPACT_ATOMS: atom_id res chain seq x y z
N MET A 1 22.83 15.34 5.86
CA MET A 1 21.84 16.22 6.52
C MET A 1 20.45 15.64 6.23
N CYS A 2 19.63 15.30 7.23
CA CYS A 2 18.28 14.76 6.99
C CYS A 2 17.31 15.94 6.79
N ALA A 3 17.15 16.39 5.55
CA ALA A 3 16.20 17.45 5.20
C ALA A 3 15.06 16.85 4.37
N THR A 4 13.83 16.87 4.91
CA THR A 4 12.62 16.51 4.15
C THR A 4 12.18 17.69 3.29
N SER A 5 12.66 17.80 2.05
CA SER A 5 12.21 18.83 1.12
C SER A 5 10.99 18.35 0.32
N ARG A 6 9.81 18.94 0.56
CA ARG A 6 8.63 18.77 -0.32
C ARG A 6 8.74 19.73 -1.51
N GLY A 7 9.16 19.23 -2.67
CA GLY A 7 9.19 20.02 -3.89
C GLY A 7 7.84 20.05 -4.61
N ARG A 8 7.02 21.09 -4.40
CA ARG A 8 6.01 21.51 -5.39
C ARG A 8 6.71 22.38 -6.43
N ARG A 9 6.94 21.91 -7.68
CA ARG A 9 7.26 22.74 -8.88
C ARG A 9 7.51 21.88 -10.13
N ARG A 10 7.09 22.40 -11.30
CA ARG A 10 7.35 22.03 -12.73
C ARG A 10 8.12 20.73 -12.98
N ARG A 11 7.63 19.82 -13.86
CA ARG A 11 8.31 18.60 -14.36
C ARG A 11 9.84 18.79 -14.41
N ARG A 12 10.53 18.51 -13.31
CA ARG A 12 11.98 18.36 -13.29
C ARG A 12 12.23 16.95 -13.77
N ASP A 13 13.28 16.80 -14.57
CA ASP A 13 13.66 15.47 -15.03
C ASP A 13 13.96 14.60 -13.80
N LEU A 14 13.31 13.45 -13.71
CA LEU A 14 13.55 12.48 -12.65
C LEU A 14 15.04 12.09 -12.60
N ARG A 15 15.71 12.07 -13.77
CA ARG A 15 17.15 11.83 -13.87
C ARG A 15 17.96 12.87 -13.11
N ASP A 16 17.60 14.14 -13.19
CA ASP A 16 18.33 15.22 -12.51
C ASP A 16 18.20 15.12 -10.99
N GLU A 17 17.00 14.79 -10.48
CA GLU A 17 16.80 14.63 -9.05
C GLU A 17 17.51 13.37 -8.51
N VAL A 18 17.54 12.28 -9.27
CA VAL A 18 18.34 11.09 -8.93
C VAL A 18 19.84 11.39 -8.99
N ALA A 19 20.30 12.18 -9.95
CA ALA A 19 21.70 12.61 -10.02
C ALA A 19 22.12 13.44 -8.80
N LYS A 20 21.23 14.31 -8.29
CA LYS A 20 21.47 15.06 -7.04
C LYS A 20 21.52 14.17 -5.81
N LEU A 21 20.68 13.14 -5.73
CA LEU A 21 20.76 12.13 -4.66
C LEU A 21 22.14 11.47 -4.65
N ARG A 22 22.69 11.17 -5.83
CA ARG A 22 24.00 10.55 -5.99
C ARG A 22 25.16 11.47 -5.59
N SER A 23 25.14 12.74 -6.01
CA SER A 23 26.25 13.67 -5.78
C SER A 23 26.17 14.48 -4.47
N GLY A 24 24.98 14.63 -3.88
CA GLY A 24 24.76 15.47 -2.69
C GLY A 24 24.88 14.74 -1.35
N ASP A 25 24.61 15.46 -0.26
CA ASP A 25 24.70 14.98 1.14
C ASP A 25 23.42 14.28 1.65
N PHE A 26 22.58 13.82 0.72
CA PHE A 26 21.38 13.05 1.01
C PHE A 26 21.74 11.60 1.32
N ILE A 27 21.06 11.03 2.32
CA ILE A 27 21.21 9.61 2.71
C ILE A 27 20.23 8.70 1.96
N GLY A 28 19.24 9.29 1.29
CA GLY A 28 18.18 8.57 0.59
C GLY A 28 17.01 9.48 0.23
N ALA A 29 15.94 8.90 -0.28
CA ALA A 29 14.70 9.60 -0.59
C ALA A 29 13.49 8.66 -0.61
N ASN A 30 12.31 9.16 -0.28
CA ASN A 30 11.08 8.51 -0.70
C ASN A 30 10.72 8.89 -2.15
N VAL A 31 10.07 7.96 -2.83
CA VAL A 31 9.54 8.12 -4.18
C VAL A 31 8.03 7.91 -4.13
N THR A 32 7.27 8.81 -4.73
CA THR A 32 5.81 8.72 -4.80
C THR A 32 5.30 8.84 -6.24
N ILE A 33 3.99 8.76 -6.42
CA ILE A 33 3.33 8.89 -7.72
C ILE A 33 3.80 10.19 -8.41
N PRO A 34 4.14 10.17 -9.72
CA PRO A 34 4.08 9.04 -10.66
C PRO A 34 5.42 8.30 -10.85
N HIS A 35 6.39 8.45 -9.94
CA HIS A 35 7.79 8.08 -10.19
C HIS A 35 8.21 6.69 -9.68
N LYS A 36 7.34 5.96 -8.96
CA LYS A 36 7.71 4.69 -8.32
C LYS A 36 8.21 3.62 -9.31
N GLU A 37 7.66 3.59 -10.52
CA GLU A 37 8.08 2.64 -11.57
C GLU A 37 9.28 3.18 -12.37
N SER A 38 9.21 4.45 -12.80
CA SER A 38 10.21 5.06 -13.68
C SER A 38 11.58 5.25 -13.02
N VAL A 39 11.64 5.30 -11.68
CA VAL A 39 12.90 5.48 -10.96
C VAL A 39 13.81 4.26 -11.02
N ILE A 40 13.26 3.05 -11.22
CA ILE A 40 13.98 1.77 -11.18
C ILE A 40 15.18 1.78 -12.13
N ALA A 41 14.98 2.27 -13.36
CA ALA A 41 16.02 2.31 -14.39
C ALA A 41 17.18 3.29 -14.08
N LEU A 42 17.08 4.06 -12.99
CA LEU A 42 18.07 5.05 -12.58
C LEU A 42 18.84 4.63 -11.32
N LEU A 43 18.50 3.48 -10.75
CA LEU A 43 19.12 2.92 -9.54
C LEU A 43 20.22 1.92 -9.92
N ASP A 44 21.16 1.72 -9.01
CA ASP A 44 22.26 0.76 -9.23
C ASP A 44 21.84 -0.66 -8.85
N GLU A 45 20.85 -0.78 -7.96
CA GLU A 45 20.32 -2.03 -7.45
C GLU A 45 18.88 -1.83 -6.97
N VAL A 46 18.08 -2.90 -7.02
CA VAL A 46 16.72 -2.93 -6.51
C VAL A 46 16.56 -4.21 -5.69
N ASP A 47 16.01 -4.07 -4.49
CA ASP A 47 15.66 -5.18 -3.62
C ASP A 47 14.76 -6.20 -4.33
N PRO A 48 14.92 -7.52 -4.11
CA PRO A 48 14.16 -8.54 -4.81
C PRO A 48 12.63 -8.36 -4.74
N LEU A 49 12.08 -7.95 -3.59
CA LEU A 49 10.65 -7.71 -3.47
C LEU A 49 10.23 -6.46 -4.24
N ALA A 50 11.00 -5.37 -4.15
CA ALA A 50 10.75 -4.17 -4.93
C ALA A 50 10.84 -4.41 -6.44
N GLN A 51 11.73 -5.31 -6.87
CA GLN A 51 11.89 -5.74 -8.26
C GLN A 51 10.68 -6.56 -8.73
N SER A 52 10.20 -7.52 -7.92
CA SER A 52 8.97 -8.28 -8.22
C SER A 52 7.74 -7.37 -8.27
N ILE A 53 7.62 -6.43 -7.32
CA ILE A 53 6.58 -5.40 -7.35
C ILE A 53 6.76 -4.48 -8.56
N GLY A 54 7.96 -4.31 -9.10
CA GLY A 54 8.22 -3.35 -10.18
C GLY A 54 7.98 -1.90 -9.76
N ALA A 55 8.08 -1.59 -8.46
CA ALA A 55 7.94 -0.23 -7.94
C ALA A 55 8.83 0.00 -6.72
N VAL A 56 9.49 1.16 -6.67
CA VAL A 56 10.33 1.62 -5.57
C VAL A 56 9.67 2.84 -4.91
N ASN A 57 9.49 2.81 -3.59
CA ASN A 57 9.02 3.96 -2.80
C ASN A 57 10.12 4.53 -1.89
N THR A 58 11.26 3.86 -1.77
CA THR A 58 12.36 4.21 -0.86
C THR A 58 13.70 3.95 -1.54
N ILE A 59 14.55 4.96 -1.63
CA ILE A 59 15.93 4.87 -2.14
C ILE A 59 16.87 5.04 -0.96
N VAL A 60 17.82 4.12 -0.81
CA VAL A 60 18.91 4.20 0.17
C VAL A 60 20.21 4.49 -0.55
N LYS A 61 20.97 5.47 -0.08
CA LYS A 61 22.32 5.74 -0.58
C LYS A 61 23.35 5.08 0.34
N SER A 62 24.06 4.08 -0.19
CA SER A 62 25.12 3.37 0.54
C SER A 62 26.39 3.29 -0.31
N ALA A 63 27.52 3.76 0.24
CA ALA A 63 28.83 3.77 -0.45
C ALA A 63 28.79 4.35 -1.87
N GLY A 64 28.00 5.40 -2.10
CA GLY A 64 27.85 6.05 -3.41
C GLY A 64 26.89 5.35 -4.39
N ARG A 65 26.33 4.19 -4.00
CA ARG A 65 25.31 3.45 -4.75
C ARG A 65 23.91 3.79 -4.25
N LEU A 66 22.94 3.78 -5.15
CA LEU A 66 21.52 3.97 -4.90
C LEU A 66 20.80 2.62 -5.01
N VAL A 67 20.23 2.17 -3.90
CA VAL A 67 19.48 0.91 -3.79
C VAL A 67 18.00 1.22 -3.60
N GLY A 68 17.15 0.62 -4.43
CA GLY A 68 15.70 0.79 -4.38
C GLY A 68 15.01 -0.27 -3.53
N HIS A 69 14.08 0.17 -2.68
CA HIS A 69 13.26 -0.66 -1.81
C HIS A 69 11.77 -0.29 -1.94
N ASN A 70 10.90 -1.19 -1.48
CA ASN A 70 9.47 -0.96 -1.36
C ASN A 70 9.00 -1.20 0.08
N THR A 71 8.99 -0.14 0.87
CA THR A 71 8.53 -0.17 2.26
C THR A 71 7.00 -0.15 2.40
N ASP A 72 6.24 0.09 1.32
CA ASP A 72 4.78 0.00 1.37
C ASP A 72 4.34 -1.45 1.66
N ALA A 73 4.98 -2.42 1.01
CA ALA A 73 4.74 -3.85 1.26
C ALA A 73 5.03 -4.23 2.72
N HIS A 74 6.12 -3.72 3.28
CA HIS A 74 6.48 -3.94 4.68
C HIS A 74 5.48 -3.28 5.64
N GLY A 75 5.11 -2.02 5.40
CA GLY A 75 4.15 -1.29 6.23
C GLY A 75 2.77 -1.94 6.23
N PHE A 76 2.31 -2.40 5.06
CA PHE A 76 1.07 -3.16 4.91
C PHE A 76 1.10 -4.47 5.71
N MET A 77 2.15 -5.29 5.54
CA MET A 77 2.25 -6.57 6.25
C MET A 77 2.38 -6.40 7.76
N ARG A 78 3.07 -5.35 8.20
CA ARG A 78 3.22 -5.04 9.61
C ARG A 78 1.89 -4.69 10.26
N GLU A 79 1.11 -3.79 9.67
CA GLU A 79 -0.24 -3.46 10.17
C GLU A 79 -1.13 -4.71 10.19
N LEU A 80 -1.12 -5.49 9.11
CA LEU A 80 -1.96 -6.68 9.00
C LEU A 80 -1.66 -7.71 10.11
N LYS A 81 -0.38 -7.91 10.45
CA LYS A 81 0.04 -8.88 11.47
C LYS A 81 -0.05 -8.32 12.90
N GLU A 82 0.49 -7.13 13.14
CA GLU A 82 0.59 -6.54 14.49
C GLU A 82 -0.75 -5.98 14.96
N ASP A 83 -1.46 -5.24 14.10
CA ASP A 83 -2.70 -4.55 14.46
C ASP A 83 -3.93 -5.42 14.12
N GLY A 84 -3.84 -6.19 13.03
CA GLY A 84 -4.90 -7.09 12.58
C GLY A 84 -4.89 -8.49 13.18
N GLY A 85 -3.77 -8.94 13.76
CA GLY A 85 -3.61 -10.32 14.23
C GLY A 85 -3.82 -11.36 13.13
N PHE A 86 -3.65 -10.97 11.86
CA PHE A 86 -4.00 -11.80 10.70
C PHE A 86 -2.78 -12.55 10.18
N GLU A 87 -2.90 -13.88 10.08
CA GLU A 87 -1.91 -14.75 9.45
C GLU A 87 -2.32 -15.07 8.00
N PRO A 88 -1.59 -14.57 6.97
CA PRO A 88 -2.01 -14.74 5.58
C PRO A 88 -1.91 -16.16 5.03
N THR A 89 -1.06 -17.02 5.59
CA THR A 89 -0.85 -18.36 5.00
C THR A 89 -2.16 -19.13 4.84
N GLY A 90 -2.45 -19.58 3.62
CA GLY A 90 -3.65 -20.35 3.28
C GLY A 90 -4.96 -19.55 3.25
N LYS A 91 -4.92 -18.22 3.39
CA LYS A 91 -6.11 -17.36 3.43
C LYS A 91 -6.58 -16.92 2.04
N ARG A 92 -7.86 -16.56 1.93
CA ARG A 92 -8.48 -16.01 0.72
C ARG A 92 -8.55 -14.49 0.85
N VAL A 93 -8.05 -13.78 -0.16
CA VAL A 93 -7.97 -12.30 -0.15
C VAL A 93 -8.76 -11.68 -1.29
N LEU A 94 -9.50 -10.62 -0.99
CA LEU A 94 -10.09 -9.71 -1.96
C LEU A 94 -9.38 -8.35 -1.93
N LEU A 95 -8.74 -7.97 -3.04
CA LEU A 95 -8.13 -6.65 -3.22
C LEU A 95 -9.01 -5.77 -4.10
N LEU A 96 -9.47 -4.64 -3.56
CA LEU A 96 -10.24 -3.64 -4.30
C LEU A 96 -9.27 -2.60 -4.88
N GLY A 97 -9.06 -2.64 -6.18
CA GLY A 97 -8.14 -1.78 -6.93
C GLY A 97 -6.97 -2.55 -7.54
N ALA A 98 -6.39 -1.97 -8.59
CA ALA A 98 -5.20 -2.50 -9.28
C ALA A 98 -4.14 -1.40 -9.50
N GLY A 99 -3.93 -0.56 -8.48
CA GLY A 99 -2.92 0.50 -8.43
C GLY A 99 -1.62 0.06 -7.77
N GLY A 100 -0.73 1.03 -7.48
CA GLY A 100 0.55 0.74 -6.82
C GLY A 100 0.40 0.14 -5.41
N ALA A 101 -0.59 0.59 -4.63
CA ALA A 101 -0.89 0.03 -3.32
C ALA A 101 -1.37 -1.43 -3.42
N ALA A 102 -2.32 -1.70 -4.33
CA ALA A 102 -2.80 -3.07 -4.60
C ALA A 102 -1.66 -3.99 -5.04
N ARG A 103 -0.75 -3.48 -5.88
CA ARG A 103 0.41 -4.23 -6.34
C ARG A 103 1.34 -4.58 -5.16
N ALA A 104 1.69 -3.61 -4.33
CA ALA A 104 2.55 -3.86 -3.16
C ALA A 104 1.91 -4.89 -2.20
N ALA A 105 0.61 -4.74 -1.89
CA ALA A 105 -0.13 -5.66 -1.05
C ALA A 105 -0.18 -7.08 -1.66
N ALA A 106 -0.51 -7.20 -2.94
CA ALA A 106 -0.64 -8.50 -3.61
C ALA A 106 0.68 -9.29 -3.64
N PHE A 107 1.79 -8.64 -4.00
CA PHE A 107 3.10 -9.32 -4.00
C PHE A 107 3.55 -9.70 -2.59
N ALA A 108 3.27 -8.86 -1.58
CA ALA A 108 3.55 -9.18 -0.19
C ALA A 108 2.75 -10.41 0.28
N LEU A 109 1.44 -10.43 0.01
CA LEU A 109 0.56 -11.55 0.34
C LEU A 109 0.93 -12.84 -0.37
N CYS A 110 1.28 -12.77 -1.66
CA CYS A 110 1.75 -13.96 -2.40
C CYS A 110 3.01 -14.56 -1.75
N ARG A 111 3.94 -13.71 -1.28
CA ARG A 111 5.16 -14.16 -0.60
C ARG A 111 4.87 -14.82 0.76
N GLU A 112 3.77 -14.44 1.41
CA GLU A 112 3.30 -14.99 2.68
C GLU A 112 2.41 -16.25 2.51
N GLY A 113 2.19 -16.69 1.28
CA GLY A 113 1.55 -17.98 0.99
C GLY A 113 0.03 -17.98 1.16
N VAL A 114 -0.66 -16.89 0.83
CA VAL A 114 -2.14 -16.88 0.71
C VAL A 114 -2.62 -17.96 -0.27
N ALA A 115 -3.80 -18.53 -0.03
CA ALA A 115 -4.37 -19.55 -0.92
C ALA A 115 -4.84 -18.93 -2.24
N SER A 116 -5.49 -17.76 -2.16
CA SER A 116 -5.94 -17.04 -3.35
C SER A 116 -6.03 -15.53 -3.15
N ILE A 117 -5.91 -14.81 -4.26
CA ILE A 117 -6.15 -13.38 -4.34
C ILE A 117 -7.13 -13.11 -5.49
N THR A 118 -8.27 -12.51 -5.19
CA THR A 118 -9.15 -11.90 -6.19
C THR A 118 -8.89 -10.40 -6.24
N ILE A 119 -8.52 -9.90 -7.42
CA ILE A 119 -8.27 -8.47 -7.66
C ILE A 119 -9.48 -7.90 -8.40
N ALA A 120 -10.19 -6.98 -7.76
CA ALA A 120 -11.35 -6.33 -8.34
C ALA A 120 -11.00 -4.90 -8.74
N ASN A 121 -11.29 -4.49 -9.97
CA ASN A 121 -11.04 -3.10 -10.39
C ASN A 121 -12.12 -2.60 -11.35
N ARG A 122 -12.45 -1.30 -11.28
CA ARG A 122 -13.44 -0.67 -12.18
C ARG A 122 -13.12 -0.90 -13.66
N ASN A 123 -11.83 -0.87 -14.00
CA ASN A 123 -11.35 -1.35 -15.29
C ASN A 123 -10.72 -2.73 -15.11
N VAL A 124 -11.45 -3.78 -15.48
CA VAL A 124 -11.05 -5.18 -15.28
C VAL A 124 -9.70 -5.50 -15.92
N SER A 125 -9.37 -4.90 -17.07
CA SER A 125 -8.07 -5.13 -17.74
C SER A 125 -6.86 -4.79 -16.86
N ARG A 126 -7.01 -3.84 -15.91
CA ARG A 126 -5.95 -3.53 -14.94
C ARG A 126 -5.82 -4.61 -13.87
N ALA A 127 -6.94 -5.22 -13.46
CA ALA A 127 -6.93 -6.33 -12.53
C ALA A 127 -6.30 -7.57 -13.20
N GLU A 128 -6.67 -7.86 -14.45
CA GLU A 128 -6.07 -8.93 -15.26
C GLU A 128 -4.56 -8.72 -15.42
N ALA A 129 -4.12 -7.50 -15.73
CA ALA A 129 -2.69 -7.19 -15.85
C ALA A 129 -1.92 -7.40 -14.54
N LEU A 130 -2.52 -7.08 -13.38
CA LEU A 130 -1.90 -7.34 -12.08
C LEU A 130 -1.92 -8.84 -11.74
N ALA A 131 -3.02 -9.54 -12.01
CA ALA A 131 -3.12 -10.99 -11.82
C ALA A 131 -2.08 -11.75 -12.64
N ASN A 132 -1.89 -11.38 -13.91
CA ASN A 132 -0.86 -11.95 -14.78
C ASN A 132 0.56 -11.66 -14.27
N ALA A 133 0.80 -10.48 -13.68
CA ALA A 133 2.10 -10.15 -13.11
C ALA A 133 2.43 -10.95 -11.83
N LEU A 134 1.41 -11.46 -11.14
CA LEU A 134 1.54 -12.29 -9.93
C LEU A 134 1.57 -13.79 -10.23
N HIS A 135 1.27 -14.18 -11.47
CA HIS A 135 1.09 -15.57 -11.85
C HIS A 135 2.30 -16.41 -11.44
N ASN A 136 2.05 -17.35 -10.53
CA ASN A 136 2.99 -18.35 -10.08
C ASN A 136 2.22 -19.63 -9.72
N ASP A 137 2.92 -20.77 -9.61
CA ASP A 137 2.29 -22.07 -9.37
C ASP A 137 1.74 -22.24 -7.94
N ALA A 138 2.02 -21.31 -7.02
CA ALA A 138 1.71 -21.45 -5.59
C ALA A 138 0.41 -20.74 -5.16
N VAL A 139 0.02 -19.65 -5.84
CA VAL A 139 -1.12 -18.81 -5.44
C VAL A 139 -2.10 -18.66 -6.59
N SER A 140 -3.38 -18.95 -6.33
CA SER A 140 -4.44 -18.74 -7.32
C SER A 140 -4.82 -17.26 -7.38
N VAL A 141 -4.62 -16.61 -8.52
CA VAL A 141 -4.92 -15.17 -8.69
C VAL A 141 -6.01 -14.97 -9.73
N PHE A 142 -7.07 -14.25 -9.34
CA PHE A 142 -8.25 -13.99 -10.17
C PHE A 142 -8.42 -12.49 -10.40
N ALA A 143 -9.01 -12.12 -11.53
CA ALA A 143 -9.42 -10.75 -11.83
C ALA A 143 -10.94 -10.67 -11.90
N ALA A 144 -11.50 -9.60 -11.34
CA ALA A 144 -12.94 -9.35 -11.32
C ALA A 144 -13.26 -7.89 -11.60
N VAL A 145 -14.50 -7.64 -12.02
CA VAL A 145 -15.08 -6.29 -12.06
C VAL A 145 -15.36 -5.85 -10.63
N LEU A 146 -15.07 -4.58 -10.32
CA LEU A 146 -15.40 -3.99 -9.03
C LEU A 146 -16.87 -3.56 -9.01
N ASP A 147 -17.75 -4.46 -8.58
CA ASP A 147 -19.15 -4.18 -8.27
C ASP A 147 -19.69 -5.18 -7.23
N ASN A 148 -20.73 -4.81 -6.49
CA ASN A 148 -21.25 -5.63 -5.39
C ASN A 148 -21.81 -6.98 -5.86
N THR A 149 -22.46 -7.03 -7.01
CA THR A 149 -23.10 -8.26 -7.50
C THR A 149 -22.06 -9.29 -7.92
N THR A 150 -21.04 -8.88 -8.65
CA THR A 150 -19.92 -9.74 -9.06
C THR A 150 -19.13 -10.23 -7.85
N LEU A 151 -19.00 -9.40 -6.82
CA LEU A 151 -18.15 -9.68 -5.67
C LEU A 151 -18.87 -10.31 -4.49
N GLU A 152 -20.21 -10.45 -4.50
CA GLU A 152 -20.97 -10.92 -3.32
C GLU A 152 -20.41 -12.22 -2.74
N THR A 153 -20.32 -13.28 -3.54
CA THR A 153 -19.77 -14.57 -3.08
C THR A 153 -18.31 -14.44 -2.66
N VAL A 154 -17.49 -13.74 -3.45
CA VAL A 154 -16.05 -13.59 -3.18
C VAL A 154 -15.80 -12.84 -1.87
N ALA A 155 -16.57 -11.78 -1.61
CA ALA A 155 -16.45 -10.95 -0.41
C ALA A 155 -16.90 -11.72 0.84
N LEU A 156 -18.01 -12.45 0.76
CA LEU A 156 -18.48 -13.30 1.87
C LEU A 156 -17.51 -14.44 2.19
N GLU A 157 -16.77 -14.90 1.20
CA GLU A 157 -15.76 -15.96 1.35
C GLU A 157 -14.35 -15.44 1.69
N SER A 158 -14.09 -14.14 1.62
CA SER A 158 -12.74 -13.62 1.86
C SER A 158 -12.42 -13.55 3.35
N ASP A 159 -11.24 -14.03 3.73
CA ASP A 159 -10.69 -13.86 5.08
C ASP A 159 -10.13 -12.44 5.26
N LEU A 160 -9.65 -11.83 4.17
CA LEU A 160 -9.11 -10.47 4.14
C LEU A 160 -9.70 -9.68 2.96
N ILE A 161 -10.21 -8.48 3.22
CA ILE A 161 -10.66 -7.54 2.19
C ILE A 161 -9.86 -6.24 2.32
N VAL A 162 -9.14 -5.84 1.27
CA VAL A 162 -8.30 -4.63 1.30
C VAL A 162 -8.80 -3.61 0.27
N ASN A 163 -9.22 -2.43 0.72
CA ASN A 163 -9.43 -1.29 -0.16
C ASN A 163 -8.08 -0.65 -0.52
N CYS A 164 -7.65 -0.86 -1.77
CA CYS A 164 -6.48 -0.24 -2.37
C CYS A 164 -6.86 0.87 -3.38
N THR A 165 -8.14 1.27 -3.43
CA THR A 165 -8.62 2.39 -4.24
C THR A 165 -8.52 3.70 -3.47
N SER A 166 -8.87 4.81 -4.11
CA SER A 166 -9.05 6.11 -3.45
C SER A 166 -10.51 6.38 -3.06
N VAL A 167 -11.42 5.40 -3.19
CA VAL A 167 -12.84 5.58 -2.84
C VAL A 167 -12.97 5.87 -1.36
N GLY A 168 -13.76 6.90 -1.02
CA GLY A 168 -13.94 7.35 0.37
C GLY A 168 -12.89 8.35 0.86
N THR A 169 -11.86 8.68 0.06
CA THR A 169 -10.84 9.68 0.44
C THR A 169 -11.45 11.07 0.58
N ARG A 170 -11.12 11.77 1.68
CA ARG A 170 -11.56 13.16 1.94
C ARG A 170 -11.08 14.09 0.83
N HIS A 171 -11.94 15.00 0.38
CA HIS A 171 -11.70 15.93 -0.73
C HIS A 171 -11.42 15.24 -2.08
N GLY A 172 -11.69 13.94 -2.20
CA GLY A 172 -11.67 13.21 -3.46
C GLY A 172 -13.04 13.13 -4.11
N ASP A 173 -13.08 12.80 -5.41
CA ASP A 173 -14.33 12.71 -6.20
C ASP A 173 -15.37 11.69 -5.68
N THR A 174 -14.94 10.81 -4.78
CA THR A 174 -15.72 9.71 -4.22
C THR A 174 -15.75 9.75 -2.69
N GLU A 175 -15.53 10.95 -2.12
CA GLU A 175 -15.73 11.20 -0.69
C GLU A 175 -17.15 10.76 -0.27
N GLY A 176 -17.27 10.13 0.90
CA GLY A 176 -18.55 9.62 1.40
C GLY A 176 -19.08 8.37 0.67
N GLN A 177 -18.36 7.82 -0.31
CA GLN A 177 -18.70 6.56 -0.97
C GLN A 177 -17.91 5.37 -0.40
N THR A 178 -18.34 4.15 -0.71
CA THR A 178 -17.67 2.89 -0.36
C THR A 178 -17.39 2.07 -1.62
N PRO A 179 -16.23 1.39 -1.74
CA PRO A 179 -15.94 0.49 -2.86
C PRO A 179 -16.71 -0.84 -2.77
N LEU A 180 -17.21 -1.20 -1.60
CA LEU A 180 -17.93 -2.45 -1.34
C LEU A 180 -18.99 -2.24 -0.25
N SER A 181 -20.18 -2.82 -0.41
CA SER A 181 -21.25 -2.75 0.59
C SER A 181 -20.91 -3.57 1.83
N GLY A 182 -21.19 -3.04 3.02
CA GLY A 182 -21.04 -3.78 4.27
C GLY A 182 -21.93 -5.03 4.35
N GLY A 183 -23.05 -5.06 3.61
CA GLY A 183 -23.97 -6.20 3.62
C GLY A 183 -23.42 -7.51 3.02
N ILE A 184 -22.29 -7.44 2.33
CA ILE A 184 -21.60 -8.59 1.72
C ILE A 184 -20.21 -8.83 2.34
N ILE A 185 -19.92 -8.21 3.49
CA ILE A 185 -18.69 -8.44 4.24
C ILE A 185 -18.98 -9.49 5.31
N SER A 186 -18.19 -10.57 5.34
CA SER A 186 -18.27 -11.54 6.43
C SER A 186 -17.82 -10.93 7.76
N HIS A 187 -18.54 -11.23 8.83
CA HIS A 187 -18.16 -10.85 10.20
C HIS A 187 -16.83 -11.46 10.67
N GLU A 188 -16.38 -12.55 10.05
CA GLU A 188 -15.09 -13.20 10.34
C GLU A 188 -13.92 -12.58 9.59
N ALA A 189 -14.19 -11.68 8.62
CA ALA A 189 -13.15 -11.09 7.80
C ALA A 189 -12.35 -10.04 8.58
N VAL A 190 -11.09 -9.88 8.18
CA VAL A 190 -10.32 -8.66 8.42
C VAL A 190 -10.52 -7.74 7.24
N VAL A 191 -10.90 -6.50 7.49
CA VAL A 191 -11.06 -5.45 6.48
C VAL A 191 -10.02 -4.38 6.71
N MET A 192 -9.27 -4.03 5.67
CA MET A 192 -8.25 -3.00 5.71
C MET A 192 -8.51 -1.93 4.65
N ASP A 193 -8.44 -0.66 5.03
CA ASP A 193 -8.58 0.47 4.10
C ASP A 193 -7.26 1.24 4.01
N MET A 194 -6.66 1.31 2.82
CA MET A 194 -5.44 2.09 2.59
C MET A 194 -5.68 3.61 2.64
N VAL A 195 -6.94 4.04 2.68
CA VAL A 195 -7.31 5.43 2.94
C VAL A 195 -7.08 5.75 4.42
N TYR A 196 -6.27 6.78 4.67
CA TYR A 196 -5.98 7.28 6.02
C TYR A 196 -6.67 8.62 6.33
N ASN A 197 -7.27 9.26 5.32
CA ASN A 197 -8.03 10.50 5.49
C ASN A 197 -9.34 10.44 4.66
N PRO A 198 -10.53 10.40 5.30
CA PRO A 198 -10.73 10.43 6.74
C PRO A 198 -10.27 9.12 7.40
N GLN A 199 -10.03 9.13 8.72
CA GLN A 199 -9.69 7.92 9.46
C GLN A 199 -10.85 6.90 9.52
N ASN A 200 -12.08 7.38 9.31
CA ASN A 200 -13.28 6.58 9.38
C ASN A 200 -14.06 6.69 8.08
N THR A 201 -13.71 5.84 7.11
CA THR A 201 -14.36 5.81 5.80
C THR A 201 -15.70 5.07 5.88
N PRO A 202 -16.63 5.30 4.93
CA PRO A 202 -17.85 4.50 4.80
C PRO A 202 -17.57 3.00 4.65
N PHE A 203 -16.42 2.62 4.07
CA PHE A 203 -15.99 1.24 3.96
C PHE A 203 -15.70 0.61 5.34
N LEU A 204 -14.88 1.27 6.15
CA LEU A 204 -14.59 0.82 7.52
C LEU A 204 -15.83 0.83 8.41
N PHE A 205 -16.71 1.81 8.24
CA PHE A 205 -17.99 1.84 8.95
C PHE A 205 -18.87 0.63 8.58
N GLY A 206 -18.97 0.31 7.28
CA GLY A 206 -19.70 -0.86 6.79
C GLY A 206 -19.14 -2.17 7.33
N ALA A 207 -17.81 -2.32 7.34
CA ALA A 207 -17.13 -3.49 7.89
C ALA A 207 -17.44 -3.69 9.39
N ARG A 208 -17.32 -2.63 10.20
CA ARG A 208 -17.65 -2.70 11.63
C ARG A 208 -19.12 -3.00 11.88
N SER A 209 -20.01 -2.45 11.05
CA SER A 209 -21.45 -2.73 11.14
C SER A 209 -21.78 -4.19 10.81
N ALA A 210 -20.97 -4.84 9.97
CA ALA A 210 -21.05 -6.27 9.69
C ALA A 210 -20.40 -7.15 10.77
N GLY A 211 -19.74 -6.56 11.79
CA GLY A 211 -19.04 -7.28 12.85
C GLY A 211 -17.59 -7.65 12.52
N ALA A 212 -17.08 -7.23 11.36
CA ALA A 212 -15.71 -7.53 10.93
C ALA A 212 -14.66 -6.69 11.68
N THR A 213 -13.43 -7.20 11.73
CA THR A 213 -12.27 -6.43 12.20
C THR A 213 -11.92 -5.38 11.14
N ALA A 214 -11.69 -4.12 11.54
CA ALA A 214 -11.51 -3.02 10.59
C ALA A 214 -10.26 -2.18 10.91
N LEU A 215 -9.28 -2.24 10.01
CA LEU A 215 -7.98 -1.55 10.05
C LEU A 215 -7.98 -0.38 9.07
N GLY A 216 -7.56 0.82 9.50
CA GLY A 216 -7.57 2.02 8.65
C GLY A 216 -6.15 2.46 8.32
N GLY A 217 -5.91 3.16 7.21
CA GLY A 217 -4.58 3.22 6.58
C GLY A 217 -3.49 4.07 7.26
N LEU A 218 -3.74 4.61 8.47
CA LEU A 218 -2.75 5.41 9.16
C LEU A 218 -1.53 4.59 9.63
N PRO A 219 -1.68 3.41 10.27
CA PRO A 219 -0.54 2.58 10.66
C PRO A 219 0.32 2.19 9.47
N MET A 220 -0.24 1.75 8.34
CA MET A 220 0.52 1.49 7.11
C MET A 220 1.37 2.70 6.68
N LEU A 221 0.78 3.91 6.69
CA LEU A 221 1.51 5.15 6.39
C LEU A 221 2.67 5.39 7.35
N ILE A 222 2.50 5.09 8.64
CA ILE A 222 3.55 5.22 9.65
C ILE A 222 4.62 4.14 9.49
N TYR A 223 4.23 2.87 9.38
CA TYR A 223 5.13 1.73 9.33
C TYR A 223 6.01 1.73 8.07
N GLN A 224 5.49 2.12 6.90
CA GLN A 224 6.32 2.27 5.70
C GLN A 224 7.37 3.38 5.87
N GLY A 225 7.02 4.45 6.59
CA GLY A 225 7.90 5.58 6.85
C GLY A 225 8.95 5.25 7.91
N ALA A 226 8.55 4.50 8.93
CA ALA A 226 9.44 3.96 9.96
C ALA A 226 10.50 3.05 9.34
N SER A 227 10.07 2.14 8.46
CA SER A 227 10.99 1.26 7.72
C SER A 227 12.00 2.05 6.90
N ALA A 228 11.55 3.09 6.19
CA ALA A 228 12.45 3.96 5.41
C ALA A 228 13.44 4.73 6.32
N PHE A 229 12.95 5.26 7.45
CA PHE A 229 13.79 5.94 8.43
C PHE A 229 14.88 5.03 9.00
N GLU A 230 14.53 3.80 9.35
CA GLU A 230 15.46 2.79 9.85
C GLU A 230 16.51 2.43 8.80
N MET A 231 16.09 2.22 7.54
CA MET A 231 17.01 1.93 6.44
C MET A 231 18.04 3.05 6.20
N TRP A 232 17.64 4.32 6.37
CA TRP A 232 18.55 5.45 6.15
C TRP A 232 19.47 5.74 7.34
N THR A 233 18.95 5.56 8.55
CA THR A 233 19.64 6.03 9.76
C THR A 233 20.34 4.92 10.52
N GLY A 234 19.96 3.65 10.28
CA GLY A 234 20.38 2.51 11.09
C GLY A 234 19.86 2.55 12.53
N ARG A 235 18.87 3.42 12.82
CA ARG A 235 18.29 3.61 14.15
C ARG A 235 16.82 3.25 14.13
N GLU A 236 16.35 2.66 15.22
CA GLU A 236 14.93 2.38 15.45
C GLU A 236 14.08 3.65 15.26
N ALA A 237 12.98 3.51 14.52
CA ALA A 237 12.07 4.62 14.28
C ALA A 237 11.25 4.94 15.54
N PRO A 238 11.06 6.22 15.90
CA PRO A 238 10.24 6.62 17.03
C PRO A 238 8.74 6.56 16.67
N ILE A 239 8.19 5.35 16.52
CA ILE A 239 6.84 5.08 15.99
C ILE A 239 5.75 5.87 16.72
N ASP A 240 5.76 5.91 18.06
CA ASP A 240 4.79 6.67 18.85
C ASP A 240 4.80 8.16 18.51
N THR A 241 6.00 8.72 18.31
CA THR A 241 6.15 10.14 17.92
C THR A 241 5.62 10.37 16.51
N MET A 242 5.83 9.42 15.60
CA MET A 242 5.32 9.49 14.23
C MET A 242 3.79 9.45 14.21
N PHE A 243 3.16 8.56 14.98
CA PHE A 243 1.71 8.53 15.15
C PHE A 243 1.16 9.82 15.77
N ALA A 244 1.76 10.30 16.85
CA ALA A 244 1.32 11.53 17.50
C ALA A 244 1.37 12.73 16.53
N ALA A 245 2.46 12.87 15.78
CA ALA A 245 2.61 13.93 14.78
C ALA A 245 1.59 13.80 13.64
N ALA A 246 1.32 12.58 13.15
CA ALA A 246 0.37 12.35 12.08
C ALA A 246 -1.07 12.63 12.49
N ASN A 247 -1.48 12.22 13.71
CA ASN A 247 -2.79 12.54 14.25
C ASN A 247 -3.01 14.06 14.38
N VAL A 248 -2.03 14.80 14.90
CA VAL A 248 -2.08 16.27 14.95
C VAL A 248 -2.20 16.89 13.55
N ALA A 249 -1.54 16.31 12.54
CA ALA A 249 -1.63 16.78 11.17
C ALA A 249 -3.00 16.50 10.54
N LEU A 250 -3.60 15.33 10.80
CA LEU A 250 -4.92 14.95 10.28
C LEU A 250 -6.03 15.85 10.84
N LEU A 251 -5.97 16.22 12.12
CA LEU A 251 -6.91 17.19 12.73
C LEU A 251 -6.91 18.57 12.06
N LYS A 252 -5.84 18.93 11.33
CA LYS A 252 -5.76 20.18 10.55
C LYS A 252 -6.22 20.02 9.11
N MET A 253 -6.40 18.79 8.66
CA MET A 253 -6.97 18.44 7.35
C MET A 253 -8.49 18.29 7.43
N ASP A 254 -9.05 18.27 8.64
CA ASP A 254 -10.48 18.26 8.91
C ASP A 254 -11.14 19.64 8.75
#